data_AF-A0A937ZS17-F1
#
_entry.id   AF-A0A937ZS17-F1
#
_cell.length_a   1.000
_cell.length_b   1.000
_cell.length_c   1.000
_cell.angle_alpha   90.00
_cell.angle_beta   90.00
_cell.angle_gamma   90.00
#
_symmetry.space_group_name_H-M   'P 1'
#
loop_
_entity.id
_entity.type
_entity.pdbx_description
1 polymer ?
#
loop_
_entity_poly.entity_id
_entity_poly.type
_entity_poly.pdbx_seq_one_letter_code
_entity_poly.pdbx_strand_id
1 'polypeptide(L)'
;MSETANQALRRTPLDALHRRRGAKMVPFAGFEMPLQFAGIVEEHRHVRAKAGLFDVSHMGQARLKGEDAARALEALVPGDVVGLAAGRTRYTVLTNAAGGILDDLMVTKATDHLYLVVNASR
;
A
#
# COMPACT_ATOMS: atom_id res chain seq x y z
N MET A 1 11.25 -16.92 16.04
CA MET A 1 12.02 -17.44 14.90
C MET A 1 11.16 -18.51 14.24
N SER A 2 10.34 -18.16 13.25
CA SER A 2 9.61 -19.14 12.45
C SER A 2 10.31 -19.27 11.11
N GLU A 3 10.74 -20.48 10.80
CA GLU A 3 11.20 -20.90 9.48
C GLU A 3 10.28 -20.34 8.40
N THR A 4 10.85 -19.55 7.49
CA THR A 4 10.24 -19.33 6.20
C THR A 4 11.18 -19.97 5.20
N ALA A 5 10.69 -20.98 4.48
CA ALA A 5 11.37 -21.53 3.33
C ALA A 5 11.97 -20.39 2.48
N ASN A 6 13.19 -20.61 2.01
CA ASN A 6 14.04 -19.73 1.22
C ASN A 6 13.38 -19.33 -0.13
N GLN A 7 12.24 -18.64 -0.07
CA GLN A 7 11.62 -18.04 -1.24
C GLN A 7 12.40 -16.79 -1.57
N ALA A 8 12.91 -16.73 -2.79
CA ALA A 8 13.55 -15.54 -3.32
C ALA A 8 12.59 -14.34 -3.17
N LEU A 9 13.03 -13.32 -2.46
CA LEU A 9 12.27 -12.08 -2.28
C LEU A 9 12.04 -11.42 -3.63
N ARG A 10 10.85 -10.86 -3.82
CA ARG A 10 10.50 -10.09 -5.01
C ARG A 10 11.24 -8.76 -5.01
N ARG A 11 11.43 -8.16 -6.19
CA ARG A 11 12.03 -6.83 -6.35
C ARG A 11 11.03 -5.86 -6.95
N THR A 12 11.08 -4.60 -6.53
CA THR A 12 10.29 -3.54 -7.16
C THR A 12 10.95 -3.10 -8.47
N PRO A 13 10.22 -2.39 -9.35
CA PRO A 13 10.82 -1.79 -10.55
C PRO A 13 11.98 -0.82 -10.26
N LEU A 14 12.06 -0.28 -9.03
CA LEU A 14 13.09 0.67 -8.61
C LEU A 14 14.25 0.02 -7.84
N ASP A 15 14.28 -1.30 -7.64
CA ASP A 15 15.33 -2.02 -6.89
C ASP A 15 16.75 -1.63 -7.34
N ALA A 16 17.01 -1.65 -8.65
CA ALA A 16 18.32 -1.32 -9.18
C ALA A 16 18.72 0.14 -8.88
N LEU A 17 17.76 1.07 -8.86
CA LEU A 17 18.01 2.46 -8.48
C LEU A 17 18.34 2.57 -7.00
N HIS A 18 17.61 1.87 -6.13
CA HIS A 18 17.85 1.86 -4.68
C HIS A 18 19.27 1.41 -4.36
N ARG A 19 19.71 0.28 -4.95
CA ARG A 19 21.07 -0.25 -4.75
C ARG A 19 22.15 0.70 -5.24
N ARG A 20 21.97 1.31 -6.43
CA ARG A 20 22.91 2.32 -6.95
C ARG A 20 23.01 3.56 -6.05
N ARG A 21 21.96 3.88 -5.31
CA ARG A 21 21.93 5.00 -4.35
C ARG A 21 22.39 4.59 -2.94
N GLY A 22 22.87 3.37 -2.75
CA GLY A 22 23.42 2.91 -1.46
C GLY A 22 22.36 2.53 -0.43
N ALA A 23 21.13 2.20 -0.85
CA ALA A 23 20.09 1.80 0.08
C ALA A 23 20.47 0.55 0.89
N LYS A 24 20.17 0.56 2.18
CA LYS A 24 20.15 -0.64 3.01
C LYS A 24 18.86 -1.42 2.70
N MET A 25 18.99 -2.49 1.90
CA MET A 25 17.86 -3.34 1.51
C MET A 25 17.51 -4.33 2.63
N VAL A 26 16.21 -4.53 2.89
CA VAL A 26 15.69 -5.48 3.90
C VAL A 26 14.49 -6.26 3.37
N PRO A 27 14.22 -7.47 3.90
CA PRO A 27 12.97 -8.18 3.63
C PRO A 27 11.78 -7.42 4.24
N PHE A 28 10.79 -7.09 3.42
CA PHE A 28 9.53 -6.50 3.85
C PHE A 28 8.38 -7.01 2.98
N ALA A 29 7.34 -7.59 3.58
CA ALA A 29 6.15 -8.10 2.89
C ALA A 29 6.44 -9.00 1.65
N GLY A 30 7.52 -9.81 1.70
CA GLY A 30 7.93 -10.67 0.58
C GLY A 30 8.75 -9.97 -0.52
N PHE A 31 9.17 -8.72 -0.31
CA PHE A 31 10.02 -7.94 -1.21
C PHE A 31 11.37 -7.58 -0.57
N GLU A 32 12.37 -7.31 -1.41
CA GLU A 32 13.56 -6.53 -1.02
C GLU A 32 13.23 -5.03 -1.12
N MET A 33 13.15 -4.35 0.02
CA MET A 33 12.76 -2.93 0.10
C MET A 33 13.87 -2.06 0.73
N PRO A 34 14.03 -0.79 0.31
CA PRO A 34 14.99 0.13 0.92
C PRO A 34 14.52 0.57 2.32
N LEU A 35 15.29 0.25 3.37
CA LEU A 35 15.02 0.71 4.74
C LEU A 35 15.48 2.16 4.97
N GLN A 36 16.65 2.51 4.45
CA GLN A 36 17.30 3.82 4.57
C GLN A 36 18.44 3.95 3.55
N PHE A 37 18.85 5.17 3.26
CA PHE A 37 19.94 5.55 2.35
C PHE A 37 21.10 6.26 3.06
N ALA A 38 20.80 7.19 3.98
CA ALA A 38 21.77 7.97 4.76
C ALA A 38 21.59 7.74 6.27
N GLY A 39 20.36 7.49 6.72
CA GLY A 39 20.03 7.20 8.12
C GLY A 39 18.63 7.68 8.48
N ILE A 40 17.88 6.86 9.24
CA ILE A 40 16.46 7.10 9.58
C ILE A 40 16.20 8.53 10.10
N VAL A 41 17.01 9.02 11.05
CA VAL A 41 16.78 10.35 11.67
C VAL A 41 17.07 11.48 10.68
N GLU A 42 18.11 11.35 9.87
CA GLU A 42 18.46 12.35 8.86
C GLU A 42 17.39 12.43 7.76
N GLU A 43 16.97 11.29 7.24
CA GLU A 43 15.92 11.18 6.23
C GLU A 43 14.59 11.73 6.73
N HIS A 44 14.22 11.41 7.98
CA HIS A 44 13.03 11.97 8.61
C HIS A 44 13.06 13.51 8.62
N ARG A 45 14.17 14.10 9.05
CA ARG A 45 14.36 15.57 9.06
C ARG A 45 14.32 16.13 7.64
N HIS A 46 14.94 15.46 6.68
CA HIS A 46 14.91 15.87 5.28
C HIS A 46 13.50 15.92 4.72
N VAL A 47 12.69 14.86 4.90
CA VAL A 47 11.31 14.81 4.40
C VAL A 47 10.45 15.90 5.03
N ARG A 48 10.63 16.18 6.33
CA ARG A 48 9.87 17.24 7.02
C ARG A 48 10.26 18.66 6.59
N ALA A 49 11.54 18.89 6.29
CA ALA A 49 12.05 20.21 5.94
C ALA A 49 12.06 20.48 4.42
N LYS A 50 12.00 19.43 3.59
CA LYS A 50 12.13 19.48 2.14
C LYS A 50 11.08 18.57 1.48
N ALA A 51 11.51 17.57 0.72
CA ALA A 51 10.65 16.62 0.05
C ALA A 51 11.23 15.21 0.17
N GLY A 52 10.34 14.20 0.17
CA GLY A 52 10.71 12.79 0.18
C GLY A 52 10.12 12.06 -1.02
N LEU A 53 10.81 11.01 -1.47
CA LEU A 53 10.27 10.04 -2.43
C LEU A 53 10.27 8.66 -1.78
N PHE A 54 9.11 8.01 -1.78
CA PHE A 54 8.94 6.66 -1.24
C PHE A 54 8.57 5.70 -2.37
N ASP A 55 9.24 4.55 -2.41
CA ASP A 55 8.85 3.46 -3.29
C ASP A 55 7.79 2.58 -2.61
N VAL A 56 6.53 2.80 -3.01
CA VAL A 56 5.37 2.02 -2.54
C VAL A 56 4.90 0.99 -3.57
N SER A 57 5.74 0.65 -4.56
CA SER A 57 5.36 -0.24 -5.68
C SER A 57 5.04 -1.69 -5.26
N HIS A 58 5.34 -2.05 -4.01
CA HIS A 58 5.04 -3.35 -3.42
C HIS A 58 3.58 -3.45 -2.91
N MET A 59 2.87 -2.33 -2.75
CA MET A 59 1.47 -2.32 -2.35
C MET A 59 0.57 -2.89 -3.45
N GLY A 60 -0.45 -3.64 -3.04
CA GLY A 60 -1.40 -4.24 -3.96
C GLY A 60 -2.31 -3.20 -4.59
N GLN A 61 -2.64 -3.39 -5.86
CA GLN A 61 -3.48 -2.48 -6.64
C GLN A 61 -4.57 -3.29 -7.34
N ALA A 62 -5.84 -2.87 -7.21
CA ALA A 62 -6.97 -3.54 -7.83
C ALA A 62 -7.98 -2.54 -8.42
N ARG A 63 -8.69 -2.99 -9.45
CA ARG A 63 -9.79 -2.24 -10.08
C ARG A 63 -11.08 -2.99 -9.86
N LEU A 64 -12.01 -2.40 -9.11
CA LEU A 64 -13.33 -2.98 -8.88
C LEU A 64 -14.34 -2.33 -9.82
N LYS A 65 -14.94 -3.15 -10.68
CA LYS A 65 -15.91 -2.76 -11.70
C LYS A 65 -17.25 -3.44 -11.45
N GLY A 66 -18.33 -2.79 -11.86
CA GLY A 66 -19.70 -3.27 -11.71
C GLY A 66 -20.62 -2.14 -11.25
N GLU A 67 -21.90 -2.23 -11.60
CA GLU A 67 -22.89 -1.19 -11.30
C GLU A 67 -23.02 -0.94 -9.79
N ASP A 68 -22.93 -1.99 -8.98
CA ASP A 68 -23.03 -1.94 -7.51
C ASP A 68 -21.69 -2.06 -6.77
N ALA A 69 -20.56 -1.87 -7.46
CA ALA A 69 -19.22 -2.05 -6.87
C ALA A 69 -19.01 -1.29 -5.56
N ALA A 70 -19.49 -0.05 -5.46
CA ALA A 70 -19.37 0.77 -4.25
C ALA A 70 -20.17 0.19 -3.09
N ARG A 71 -21.43 -0.20 -3.34
CA ARG A 71 -22.32 -0.76 -2.31
C ARG A 71 -21.83 -2.14 -1.85
N ALA A 72 -21.33 -2.96 -2.76
CA ALA A 72 -20.73 -4.24 -2.42
C ALA A 72 -19.48 -4.09 -1.55
N LEU A 73 -18.65 -3.07 -1.82
CA LEU A 73 -17.46 -2.80 -1.02
C LEU A 73 -17.81 -2.31 0.39
N GLU A 74 -18.86 -1.51 0.55
CA GLU A 74 -19.34 -1.06 1.86
C GLU A 74 -19.76 -2.19 2.80
N ALA A 75 -20.07 -3.38 2.29
CA ALA A 75 -20.30 -4.56 3.14
C ALA A 75 -19.02 -5.07 3.82
N LEU A 76 -17.83 -4.67 3.33
CA LEU A 76 -16.53 -5.12 3.80
C LEU A 76 -15.75 -4.03 4.55
N VAL A 77 -16.17 -2.77 4.44
CA VAL A 77 -15.45 -1.62 4.98
C VAL A 77 -16.40 -0.66 5.71
N PRO A 78 -16.01 -0.10 6.88
CA PRO A 78 -16.82 0.85 7.62
C PRO A 78 -16.61 2.28 7.08
N GLY A 79 -16.82 2.47 5.78
CA GLY A 79 -16.65 3.77 5.13
C GLY A 79 -17.59 3.95 3.96
N ASP A 80 -18.22 5.12 3.86
CA ASP A 80 -19.17 5.42 2.78
C ASP A 80 -18.46 5.60 1.41
N VAL A 81 -18.54 4.58 0.55
CA VAL A 81 -17.96 4.55 -0.80
C VAL A 81 -18.98 5.04 -1.83
N VAL A 82 -20.28 4.82 -1.61
CA VAL A 82 -21.36 5.25 -2.51
C VAL A 82 -21.37 6.77 -2.65
N GLY A 83 -21.26 7.49 -1.53
CA GLY A 83 -21.18 8.94 -1.45
C GLY A 83 -19.82 9.53 -1.82
N LEU A 84 -18.82 8.71 -2.17
CA LEU A 84 -17.53 9.20 -2.62
C LEU A 84 -17.68 9.96 -3.95
N ALA A 85 -17.16 11.18 -4.03
CA ALA A 85 -17.18 11.97 -5.26
C ALA A 85 -16.10 11.49 -6.25
N ALA A 86 -16.32 11.72 -7.54
CA ALA A 86 -15.36 11.35 -8.59
C ALA A 86 -13.98 11.99 -8.35
N GLY A 87 -12.92 11.23 -8.59
CA GLY A 87 -11.53 11.64 -8.36
C GLY A 87 -11.12 11.75 -6.90
N ARG A 88 -12.00 11.45 -5.94
CA ARG A 88 -11.69 11.47 -4.51
C ARG A 88 -11.27 10.11 -4.01
N THR A 89 -10.41 10.12 -3.01
CA THR A 89 -9.93 8.94 -2.28
C THR A 89 -10.49 8.95 -0.86
N ARG A 90 -10.85 7.77 -0.36
CA ARG A 90 -11.21 7.51 1.03
C ARG A 90 -10.29 6.43 1.59
N TYR A 91 -9.72 6.72 2.76
CA TYR A 91 -9.03 5.72 3.56
C TYR A 91 -10.05 5.00 4.43
N THR A 92 -9.95 3.68 4.51
CA THR A 92 -10.84 2.84 5.33
C THR A 92 -10.13 1.55 5.72
N VAL A 93 -10.79 0.72 6.51
CA VAL A 93 -10.29 -0.57 6.97
C VAL A 93 -11.10 -1.70 6.38
N LEU A 94 -10.45 -2.82 6.08
CA LEU A 94 -11.11 -4.06 5.73
C LEU A 94 -11.49 -4.78 7.02
N THR A 95 -12.78 -5.09 7.20
CA THR A 95 -13.27 -5.76 8.40
C THR A 95 -13.63 -7.21 8.14
N ASN A 96 -13.47 -8.06 9.16
CA ASN A 96 -14.03 -9.41 9.18
C ASN A 96 -15.51 -9.39 9.63
N ALA A 97 -16.16 -10.56 9.61
CA ALA A 97 -17.57 -10.72 9.98
C ALA A 97 -17.90 -10.33 11.44
N ALA A 98 -16.91 -10.26 12.33
CA ALA A 98 -17.06 -9.83 13.72
C ALA A 98 -16.78 -8.32 13.92
N GLY A 99 -16.52 -7.57 12.83
CA GLY A 99 -16.15 -6.15 12.88
C GLY A 99 -14.70 -5.89 13.26
N GLY A 100 -13.86 -6.94 13.37
CA GLY A 100 -12.43 -6.80 13.61
C GLY A 100 -11.69 -6.34 12.35
N ILE A 101 -10.63 -5.55 12.53
CA ILE A 101 -9.80 -5.03 11.44
C ILE A 101 -8.87 -6.13 10.93
N LEU A 102 -8.91 -6.39 9.62
CA LEU A 102 -8.01 -7.30 8.91
C LEU A 102 -6.85 -6.56 8.26
N ASP A 103 -7.14 -5.44 7.60
CA ASP A 103 -6.16 -4.63 6.88
C ASP A 103 -6.70 -3.21 6.68
N ASP A 104 -5.90 -2.32 6.10
CA ASP A 104 -6.31 -1.01 5.65
C ASP A 104 -6.15 -0.82 4.13
N LEU A 105 -6.97 0.06 3.56
CA LEU A 105 -6.95 0.34 2.13
C LEU A 105 -7.40 1.75 1.79
N MET A 106 -6.92 2.21 0.64
CA MET A 106 -7.41 3.42 0.00
C MET A 106 -8.34 3.06 -1.16
N VAL A 107 -9.51 3.68 -1.18
CA VAL A 107 -10.52 3.53 -2.24
C VAL A 107 -10.62 4.86 -2.98
N THR A 108 -10.36 4.87 -4.29
CA THR A 108 -10.50 6.07 -5.12
C THR A 108 -11.60 5.85 -6.15
N LYS A 109 -12.53 6.80 -6.28
CA LYS A 109 -13.55 6.76 -7.33
C LYS A 109 -12.96 7.26 -8.65
N ALA A 110 -12.47 6.33 -9.46
CA ALA A 110 -12.00 6.62 -10.81
C ALA A 110 -13.19 6.79 -11.78
N THR A 111 -12.91 6.97 -13.07
CA THR A 111 -13.91 7.30 -14.08
C THR A 111 -14.94 6.18 -14.30
N ASP A 112 -14.50 4.93 -14.41
CA ASP A 112 -15.33 3.75 -14.72
C ASP A 112 -15.20 2.62 -13.69
N HIS A 113 -14.50 2.86 -12.58
CA HIS A 113 -14.21 1.85 -11.56
C HIS A 113 -13.86 2.47 -10.20
N LEU A 114 -13.83 1.64 -9.17
CA LEU A 114 -13.12 1.96 -7.94
C LEU A 114 -11.69 1.45 -8.02
N TYR A 115 -10.74 2.33 -7.76
CA TYR A 115 -9.32 1.99 -7.66
C TYR A 115 -8.96 1.73 -6.21
N LEU A 116 -8.45 0.53 -5.93
CA LEU A 116 -8.08 0.10 -4.59
C LEU A 116 -6.56 0.02 -4.50
N VAL A 117 -6.02 0.60 -3.43
CA VAL A 117 -4.63 0.36 -3.00
C VAL A 117 -4.71 -0.33 -1.64
N VAL A 118 -4.27 -1.58 -1.60
CA VAL A 118 -4.25 -2.41 -0.38
C VAL A 118 -2.84 -2.48 0.17
N ASN A 119 -2.73 -2.62 1.49
CA ASN A 119 -1.44 -2.77 2.15
C ASN A 119 -0.70 -4.02 1.63
N ALA A 120 0.63 -4.01 1.82
CA ALA A 120 1.45 -5.16 1.51
C ALA A 120 1.42 -6.13 2.69
N SER A 121 0.48 -7.07 2.66
CA SER A 121 0.36 -8.18 3.62
C SER A 121 0.55 -9.52 2.91
N ARG A 122 0.89 -10.56 3.69
CA ARG A 122 1.10 -11.95 3.23
C ARG A 122 -0.17 -12.75 3.34
#